data_AF-A0A520HPU0-F1
#
_entry.id   AF-A0A520HPU0-F1
#
_cell.length_a   1.000
_cell.length_b   1.000
_cell.length_c   1.000
_cell.angle_alpha   90.00
_cell.angle_beta   90.00
_cell.angle_gamma   90.00
#
_symmetry.space_group_name_H-M   'P 1'
#
loop_
_entity.id
_entity.type
_entity.pdbx_description
1 polymer ?
#
loop_
_entity_poly.entity_id
_entity_poly.type
_entity_poly.pdbx_seq_one_letter_code
_entity_poly.pdbx_strand_id
1 'polypeptide(L)'
;VTPDHRVVGGLDPDVAAAETTSGNVATMAAAAEELAASVAEISQSMGYSRGATDAAFERVQAAGGFTQRLSEAAGSMSGIVGLIQSIAAQINLLALNATIEAARAGEAGRGFAVVASEVKNLANQAARATEQIGAEINGLQGLSSEVVGALDAISGSVDIMRENVVATASAVEEQSIVTRDLSQNMQAAAQAVAAITDNISTISASVTEVSVAVTTTREAASVLAR
;
A
#
# COMPACT_ATOMS: atom_id res chain seq x y z
N VAL A 1 0.84 81.07 -9.69
CA VAL A 1 0.81 80.14 -8.54
C VAL A 1 0.06 78.91 -9.02
N THR A 2 0.80 77.86 -9.34
CA THR A 2 0.28 76.56 -9.79
C THR A 2 -0.41 75.85 -8.61
N PRO A 3 -1.58 75.22 -8.76
CA PRO A 3 -2.21 74.46 -7.69
C PRO A 3 -1.34 73.25 -7.34
N ASP A 4 -1.16 73.03 -6.05
CA ASP A 4 -0.37 71.95 -5.48
C ASP A 4 -1.11 70.61 -5.64
N HIS A 5 -0.63 69.76 -6.57
CA HIS A 5 -1.22 68.45 -6.89
C HIS A 5 -0.91 67.36 -5.84
N ARG A 6 -0.31 67.70 -4.71
CA ARG A 6 0.26 66.72 -3.75
C ARG A 6 -0.75 66.02 -2.84
N VAL A 7 -2.04 66.37 -2.87
CA VAL A 7 -3.05 65.80 -1.95
C VAL A 7 -3.68 64.50 -2.49
N VAL A 8 -3.62 64.23 -3.80
CA VAL A 8 -4.29 63.07 -4.42
C VAL A 8 -3.48 61.76 -4.26
N GLY A 9 -2.16 61.83 -4.05
CA GLY A 9 -1.28 60.64 -4.04
C GLY A 9 -1.23 59.83 -2.74
N GLY A 10 -2.10 60.09 -1.76
CA GLY A 10 -2.02 59.48 -0.43
C GLY A 10 -2.62 58.07 -0.31
N LEU A 11 -3.61 57.73 -1.14
CA LEU A 11 -4.41 56.49 -1.01
C LEU A 11 -4.16 55.45 -2.12
N ASP A 12 -3.49 55.84 -3.21
CA ASP A 12 -3.03 54.92 -4.28
C ASP A 12 -2.22 53.71 -3.77
N PRO A 13 -1.28 53.83 -2.81
CA PRO A 13 -0.55 52.67 -2.32
C PRO A 13 -1.44 51.68 -1.53
N ASP A 14 -2.48 52.17 -0.85
CA ASP A 14 -3.39 51.33 -0.07
C ASP A 14 -4.35 50.55 -0.97
N VAL A 15 -4.83 51.16 -2.07
CA VAL A 15 -5.61 50.47 -3.11
C VAL A 15 -4.78 49.38 -3.77
N ALA A 16 -3.55 49.70 -4.18
CA ALA A 16 -2.65 48.72 -4.81
C ALA A 16 -2.32 47.54 -3.86
N ALA A 17 -2.18 47.81 -2.56
CA ALA A 17 -1.99 46.77 -1.55
C ALA A 17 -3.23 45.87 -1.38
N ALA A 18 -4.43 46.45 -1.38
CA ALA A 18 -5.68 45.71 -1.31
C ALA A 18 -5.90 44.83 -2.56
N GLU A 19 -5.66 45.36 -3.76
CA GLU A 19 -5.72 44.61 -5.02
C GLU A 19 -4.72 43.44 -5.05
N THR A 20 -3.48 43.68 -4.61
CA THR A 20 -2.46 42.63 -4.48
C THR A 20 -2.91 41.54 -3.51
N THR A 21 -3.46 41.93 -2.36
CA THR A 21 -3.97 40.99 -1.36
C THR A 21 -5.14 40.18 -1.91
N SER A 22 -6.05 40.81 -2.66
CA SER A 22 -7.15 40.12 -3.34
C SER A 22 -6.64 39.08 -4.34
N GLY A 23 -5.60 39.40 -5.11
CA GLY A 23 -4.96 38.47 -6.04
C GLY A 23 -4.33 37.27 -5.32
N ASN A 24 -3.66 37.51 -4.19
CA ASN A 24 -3.10 36.45 -3.34
C ASN A 24 -4.19 35.54 -2.78
N VAL A 25 -5.31 36.13 -2.32
CA VAL A 25 -6.47 35.37 -1.81
C VAL A 25 -7.09 34.51 -2.91
N ALA A 26 -7.27 35.04 -4.11
CA ALA A 26 -7.78 34.26 -5.24
C ALA A 26 -6.85 33.10 -5.60
N THR A 27 -5.53 33.33 -5.58
CA THR A 27 -4.53 32.29 -5.83
C THR A 27 -4.57 31.19 -4.77
N MET A 28 -4.68 31.55 -3.49
CA MET A 28 -4.81 30.60 -2.40
C MET A 28 -6.12 29.81 -2.45
N ALA A 29 -7.23 30.44 -2.88
CA ALA A 29 -8.50 29.76 -3.08
C ALA A 29 -8.39 28.68 -4.17
N ALA A 30 -7.77 29.01 -5.31
CA ALA A 30 -7.50 28.05 -6.38
C ALA A 30 -6.61 26.89 -5.90
N ALA A 31 -5.57 27.18 -5.12
CA ALA A 31 -4.71 26.15 -4.53
C ALA A 31 -5.49 25.24 -3.55
N ALA A 32 -6.43 25.79 -2.78
CA ALA A 32 -7.29 24.99 -1.91
C ALA A 32 -8.25 24.07 -2.69
N GLU A 33 -8.78 24.53 -3.83
CA GLU A 33 -9.59 23.70 -4.73
C GLU A 33 -8.77 22.56 -5.36
N GLU A 34 -7.54 22.84 -5.80
CA GLU A 34 -6.62 21.83 -6.33
C GLU A 34 -6.23 20.79 -5.26
N LEU A 35 -5.95 21.24 -4.03
CA LEU A 35 -5.73 20.35 -2.89
C LEU A 35 -6.96 19.48 -2.61
N ALA A 36 -8.18 20.01 -2.72
CA ALA A 36 -9.40 19.25 -2.50
C ALA A 36 -9.55 18.12 -3.53
N ALA A 37 -9.25 18.41 -4.80
CA ALA A 37 -9.22 17.41 -5.86
C ALA A 37 -8.16 16.33 -5.58
N SER A 38 -6.95 16.72 -5.20
CA SER A 38 -5.87 15.78 -4.86
C SER A 38 -6.24 14.87 -3.67
N VAL A 39 -6.83 15.43 -2.61
CA VAL A 39 -7.31 14.66 -1.45
C VAL A 39 -8.39 13.64 -1.86
N ALA A 40 -9.32 14.01 -2.75
CA ALA A 40 -10.34 13.10 -3.25
C ALA A 40 -9.74 11.94 -4.06
N GLU A 41 -8.75 12.22 -4.91
CA GLU A 41 -8.03 11.17 -5.66
C GLU A 41 -7.25 10.23 -4.74
N ILE A 42 -6.56 10.77 -3.73
CA ILE A 42 -5.84 9.95 -2.75
C ILE A 42 -6.83 9.06 -1.97
N SER A 43 -7.98 9.60 -1.56
CA SER A 43 -9.02 8.82 -0.88
C SER A 43 -9.51 7.65 -1.75
N GLN A 44 -9.76 7.89 -3.03
CA GLN A 44 -10.13 6.84 -3.98
C GLN A 44 -9.01 5.79 -4.13
N SER A 45 -7.76 6.24 -4.27
CA SER A 45 -6.58 5.37 -4.36
C SER A 45 -6.38 4.50 -3.11
N MET A 46 -6.65 5.05 -1.92
CA MET A 46 -6.63 4.29 -0.66
C MET A 46 -7.73 3.22 -0.63
N GLY A 47 -8.93 3.52 -1.16
CA GLY A 47 -9.99 2.54 -1.35
C GLY A 47 -9.55 1.35 -2.22
N TYR A 48 -8.91 1.63 -3.36
CA TYR A 48 -8.34 0.58 -4.22
C TYR A 48 -7.21 -0.20 -3.52
N SER A 49 -6.32 0.50 -2.82
CA SER A 49 -5.20 -0.10 -2.09
C SER A 49 -5.68 -1.05 -0.99
N ARG A 50 -6.76 -0.69 -0.30
CA ARG A 50 -7.42 -1.56 0.68
C ARG A 50 -7.91 -2.85 0.04
N GLY A 51 -8.68 -2.74 -1.04
CA GLY A 51 -9.20 -3.92 -1.75
C GLY A 51 -8.08 -4.82 -2.30
N ALA A 52 -7.00 -4.23 -2.81
CA ALA A 52 -5.83 -4.99 -3.27
C ALA A 52 -5.12 -5.74 -2.12
N THR A 53 -5.01 -5.10 -0.96
CA THR A 53 -4.41 -5.69 0.26
C THR A 53 -5.26 -6.85 0.78
N ASP A 54 -6.58 -6.69 0.84
CA ASP A 54 -7.49 -7.76 1.28
C ASP A 54 -7.46 -8.95 0.31
N ALA A 55 -7.44 -8.69 -1.01
CA ALA A 55 -7.29 -9.75 -2.01
C ALA A 55 -5.92 -10.46 -1.94
N ALA A 56 -4.84 -9.74 -1.58
CA ALA A 56 -3.53 -10.34 -1.36
C ALA A 56 -3.56 -11.27 -0.14
N PHE A 57 -4.20 -10.85 0.94
CA PHE A 57 -4.36 -11.65 2.16
C PHE A 57 -5.11 -12.96 1.90
N GLU A 58 -6.22 -12.92 1.16
CA GLU A 58 -6.95 -14.12 0.78
C GLU A 58 -6.09 -15.11 -0.03
N ARG A 59 -5.28 -14.59 -0.96
CA ARG A 59 -4.36 -15.42 -1.76
C ARG A 59 -3.29 -16.08 -0.91
N VAL A 60 -2.73 -15.37 0.07
CA VAL A 60 -1.74 -15.92 1.01
C VAL A 60 -2.36 -17.04 1.85
N GLN A 61 -3.57 -16.85 2.36
CA GLN A 61 -4.28 -17.91 3.09
C GLN A 61 -4.56 -19.13 2.21
N ALA A 62 -5.02 -18.93 0.98
CA ALA A 62 -5.26 -20.03 0.05
C ALA A 62 -3.97 -20.81 -0.27
N ALA A 63 -2.86 -20.10 -0.49
CA ALA A 63 -1.54 -20.70 -0.68
C ALA A 63 -1.11 -21.52 0.55
N GLY A 64 -1.32 -20.98 1.77
CA GLY A 64 -1.07 -21.71 3.02
C GLY A 64 -1.86 -23.02 3.11
N GLY A 65 -3.14 -22.99 2.73
CA GLY A 65 -3.97 -24.19 2.66
C GLY A 65 -3.47 -25.23 1.65
N PHE A 66 -2.95 -24.82 0.49
CA PHE A 66 -2.36 -25.75 -0.47
C PHE A 66 -1.06 -26.38 0.05
N THR A 67 -0.20 -25.60 0.71
CA THR A 67 1.04 -26.10 1.29
C THR A 67 0.79 -27.08 2.43
N GLN A 68 -0.23 -26.83 3.26
CA GLN A 68 -0.65 -27.75 4.31
C GLN A 68 -1.10 -29.11 3.74
N ARG A 69 -1.94 -29.09 2.70
CA ARG A 69 -2.37 -30.31 2.00
C ARG A 69 -1.22 -31.06 1.34
N LEU A 70 -0.22 -30.34 0.81
CA LEU A 70 1.00 -30.95 0.25
C LEU A 70 1.80 -31.67 1.34
N SER A 71 1.96 -31.05 2.51
CA SER A 71 2.63 -31.67 3.67
C SER A 71 1.94 -32.94 4.13
N GLU A 72 0.61 -32.94 4.23
CA GLU A 72 -0.20 -34.11 4.57
C GLU A 72 -0.08 -35.25 3.55
N ALA A 73 -0.08 -34.90 2.26
CA ALA A 73 0.11 -35.87 1.18
C ALA A 73 1.52 -36.49 1.24
N ALA A 74 2.55 -35.68 1.44
CA ALA A 74 3.92 -36.15 1.59
C ALA A 74 4.08 -37.06 2.82
N GLY A 75 3.44 -36.73 3.95
CA GLY A 75 3.39 -37.59 5.14
C GLY A 75 2.75 -38.95 4.86
N SER A 76 1.64 -38.97 4.12
CA SER A 76 0.97 -40.21 3.70
C SER A 76 1.87 -41.06 2.78
N MET A 77 2.59 -40.41 1.84
CA MET A 77 3.55 -41.09 0.97
C MET A 77 4.71 -41.69 1.75
N SER A 78 5.22 -41.00 2.78
CA SER A 78 6.28 -41.52 3.66
C SER A 78 5.85 -42.83 4.35
N GLY A 79 4.60 -42.90 4.82
CA GLY A 79 4.03 -44.14 5.38
C GLY A 79 3.96 -45.28 4.36
N ILE A 80 3.57 -44.99 3.12
CA ILE A 80 3.56 -45.98 2.02
C ILE A 80 4.96 -46.48 1.71
N VAL A 81 5.95 -45.58 1.62
CA VAL A 81 7.35 -45.95 1.38
C VAL A 81 7.87 -46.88 2.48
N GLY A 82 7.60 -46.56 3.75
CA GLY A 82 7.98 -47.42 4.87
C GLY A 82 7.36 -48.82 4.79
N LEU A 83 6.10 -48.92 4.36
CA LEU A 83 5.44 -50.21 4.13
C LEU A 83 6.13 -51.00 3.00
N ILE A 84 6.41 -50.37 1.85
CA ILE A 84 7.07 -51.06 0.73
C ILE A 84 8.48 -51.51 1.13
N GLN A 85 9.20 -50.71 1.91
CA GLN A 85 10.54 -51.06 2.39
C GLN A 85 10.49 -52.28 3.33
N SER A 86 9.46 -52.38 4.18
CA SER A 86 9.22 -53.57 5.01
C SER A 86 8.87 -54.83 4.18
N ILE A 87 8.08 -54.67 3.11
CA ILE A 87 7.74 -55.75 2.18
C ILE A 87 8.99 -56.23 1.44
N ALA A 88 9.81 -55.32 0.92
CA ALA A 88 11.07 -55.65 0.25
C ALA A 88 12.02 -56.41 1.18
N ALA A 89 12.14 -56.00 2.44
CA ALA A 89 12.92 -56.71 3.45
C ALA A 89 12.39 -58.14 3.71
N GLN A 90 11.06 -58.30 3.78
CA GLN A 90 10.44 -59.62 3.96
C GLN A 90 10.64 -60.54 2.74
N ILE A 91 10.51 -60.00 1.52
CA ILE A 91 10.80 -60.74 0.27
C ILE A 91 12.26 -61.17 0.24
N ASN A 92 13.19 -60.28 0.63
CA ASN A 92 14.62 -60.60 0.69
C ASN A 92 14.91 -61.74 1.69
N LEU A 93 14.25 -61.75 2.85
CA LEU A 93 14.35 -62.86 3.82
C LEU A 93 13.76 -64.17 3.28
N LEU A 94 12.61 -64.11 2.60
CA LEU A 94 12.00 -65.28 1.96
C LEU A 94 12.90 -65.86 0.87
N ALA A 95 13.49 -65.00 0.04
CA ALA A 95 14.43 -65.39 -1.00
C ALA A 95 15.72 -66.01 -0.43
N LEU A 96 16.20 -65.48 0.69
CA LEU A 96 17.34 -66.06 1.41
C LEU A 96 17.02 -67.47 1.92
N ASN A 97 15.87 -67.66 2.56
CA ASN A 97 15.42 -68.98 3.02
C ASN A 97 15.28 -69.98 1.85
N ALA A 98 14.71 -69.53 0.72
CA ALA A 98 14.61 -70.34 -0.49
C ALA A 98 15.99 -70.72 -1.06
N THR A 99 16.96 -69.80 -0.99
CA THR A 99 18.35 -70.08 -1.41
C THR A 99 19.00 -71.15 -0.53
N ILE A 100 18.75 -71.11 0.79
CA ILE A 100 19.25 -72.11 1.75
C ILE A 100 18.65 -73.49 1.43
N GLU A 101 17.33 -73.56 1.22
CA GLU A 101 16.67 -74.84 0.97
C GLU A 101 17.03 -75.42 -0.41
N ALA A 102 17.22 -74.56 -1.42
CA ALA A 102 17.73 -74.97 -2.72
C ALA A 102 19.15 -75.56 -2.64
N ALA A 103 20.02 -74.98 -1.81
CA ALA A 103 21.35 -75.54 -1.55
C ALA A 103 21.27 -76.91 -0.84
N ARG A 104 20.31 -77.07 0.06
CA ARG A 104 20.06 -78.32 0.79
C ARG A 104 19.56 -79.45 -0.12
N ALA A 105 18.82 -79.12 -1.17
CA ALA A 105 18.34 -80.07 -2.18
C ALA A 105 19.43 -80.50 -3.20
N GLY A 106 20.64 -79.92 -3.16
CA GLY A 106 21.76 -80.29 -4.03
C GLY A 106 21.48 -80.03 -5.52
N GLU A 107 21.82 -80.99 -6.39
CA GLU A 107 21.62 -80.88 -7.85
C GLU A 107 20.15 -80.64 -8.23
N ALA A 108 19.20 -81.22 -7.49
CA ALA A 108 17.77 -81.06 -7.75
C ALA A 108 17.26 -79.63 -7.49
N GLY A 109 17.97 -78.85 -6.66
CA GLY A 109 17.62 -77.48 -6.28
C GLY A 109 18.18 -76.38 -7.18
N ARG A 110 19.01 -76.71 -8.18
CA ARG A 110 19.74 -75.72 -9.01
C ARG A 110 18.83 -74.67 -9.66
N GLY A 111 17.72 -75.09 -10.26
CA GLY A 111 16.76 -74.17 -10.89
C GLY A 111 16.09 -73.24 -9.86
N PHE A 112 15.75 -73.76 -8.69
CA PHE A 112 15.19 -72.98 -7.58
C PHE A 112 16.21 -71.97 -7.02
N ALA A 113 17.50 -72.34 -6.94
CA ALA A 113 18.55 -71.45 -6.48
C ALA A 113 18.69 -70.20 -7.38
N VAL A 114 18.56 -70.36 -8.70
CA VAL A 114 18.62 -69.22 -9.64
C VAL A 114 17.43 -68.29 -9.42
N VAL A 115 16.22 -68.82 -9.31
CA VAL A 115 15.02 -68.01 -9.05
C VAL A 115 15.11 -67.30 -7.71
N ALA A 116 15.56 -67.99 -6.66
CA ALA A 116 15.74 -67.38 -5.34
C ALA A 116 16.75 -66.22 -5.37
N SER A 117 17.86 -66.38 -6.09
CA SER A 117 18.85 -65.30 -6.27
C SER A 117 18.27 -64.11 -7.04
N GLU A 118 17.46 -64.35 -8.06
CA GLU A 118 16.84 -63.27 -8.84
C GLU A 118 15.81 -62.48 -8.01
N VAL A 119 14.96 -63.19 -7.26
CA VAL A 119 14.01 -62.57 -6.33
C VAL A 119 14.74 -61.74 -5.27
N LYS A 120 15.86 -62.25 -4.74
CA LYS A 120 16.72 -61.52 -3.79
C LYS A 120 17.27 -60.23 -4.40
N ASN A 121 17.73 -60.27 -5.66
CA ASN A 121 18.23 -59.09 -6.37
C ASN A 121 17.12 -58.06 -6.60
N LEU A 122 15.94 -58.48 -7.05
CA LEU A 122 14.75 -57.63 -7.22
C LEU A 122 14.34 -56.97 -5.90
N ALA A 123 14.34 -57.71 -4.80
CA ALA A 123 14.01 -57.17 -3.48
C ALA A 123 15.01 -56.08 -3.04
N ASN A 124 16.31 -56.28 -3.28
CA ASN A 124 17.33 -55.28 -2.98
C ASN A 124 17.22 -54.04 -3.88
N GLN A 125 16.88 -54.21 -5.16
CA GLN A 125 16.63 -53.08 -6.06
C GLN A 125 15.40 -52.28 -5.61
N ALA A 126 14.31 -52.96 -5.23
CA ALA A 126 13.10 -52.32 -4.70
C ALA A 126 13.39 -51.56 -3.40
N ALA A 127 14.19 -52.12 -2.49
CA ALA A 127 14.60 -51.46 -1.25
C ALA A 127 15.40 -50.17 -1.53
N ARG A 128 16.34 -50.19 -2.48
CA ARG A 128 17.11 -48.98 -2.86
C ARG A 128 16.24 -47.92 -3.52
N ALA A 129 15.35 -48.34 -4.41
CA ALA A 129 14.44 -47.41 -5.09
C ALA A 129 13.49 -46.73 -4.08
N THR A 130 12.96 -47.49 -3.11
CA THR A 130 12.12 -46.92 -2.05
C THR A 130 12.89 -45.98 -1.12
N GLU A 131 14.15 -46.28 -0.81
CA GLU A 131 15.01 -45.41 -0.02
C GLU A 131 15.26 -44.06 -0.72
N GLN A 132 15.50 -44.07 -2.04
CA GLN A 132 15.58 -42.85 -2.85
C GLN A 132 14.28 -42.06 -2.87
N ILE A 133 13.13 -42.72 -3.06
CA ILE A 133 11.81 -42.06 -3.01
C ILE A 133 11.57 -41.43 -1.62
N GLY A 134 11.98 -42.12 -0.54
CA GLY A 134 11.90 -41.58 0.81
C GLY A 134 12.70 -40.29 0.99
N ALA A 135 13.91 -40.23 0.44
CA ALA A 135 14.73 -39.02 0.46
C ALA A 135 14.07 -37.85 -0.30
N GLU A 136 13.48 -38.11 -1.46
CA GLU A 136 12.75 -37.09 -2.24
C GLU A 136 11.51 -36.57 -1.48
N ILE A 137 10.75 -37.46 -0.83
CA ILE A 137 9.59 -37.06 -0.02
C ILE A 137 10.01 -36.18 1.17
N ASN A 138 11.11 -36.53 1.85
CA ASN A 138 11.65 -35.70 2.93
C ASN A 138 12.08 -34.32 2.41
N GLY A 139 12.69 -34.26 1.22
CA GLY A 139 13.01 -33.00 0.55
C GLY A 139 11.76 -32.15 0.26
N LEU A 140 10.68 -32.77 -0.23
CA LEU A 140 9.40 -32.09 -0.45
C LEU A 140 8.77 -31.55 0.84
N GLN A 141 8.88 -32.28 1.95
CA GLN A 141 8.42 -31.80 3.25
C GLN A 141 9.23 -30.59 3.73
N GLY A 142 10.56 -30.62 3.57
CA GLY A 142 11.44 -29.50 3.88
C GLY A 142 11.07 -28.25 3.08
N LEU A 143 10.95 -28.38 1.76
CA LEU A 143 10.51 -27.29 0.88
C LEU A 143 9.13 -26.76 1.24
N SER A 144 8.19 -27.63 1.60
CA SER A 144 6.86 -27.21 2.06
C SER A 144 6.95 -26.37 3.33
N SER A 145 7.81 -26.75 4.28
CA SER A 145 8.05 -25.97 5.51
C SER A 145 8.67 -24.60 5.22
N GLU A 146 9.62 -24.52 4.28
CA GLU A 146 10.21 -23.24 3.85
C GLU A 146 9.16 -22.33 3.21
N VAL A 147 8.27 -22.89 2.39
CA VAL A 147 7.17 -22.15 1.77
C VAL A 147 6.21 -21.62 2.83
N VAL A 148 5.87 -22.39 3.87
CA VAL A 148 5.04 -21.89 5.00
C VAL A 148 5.71 -20.69 5.67
N GLY A 149 7.00 -20.79 6.00
CA GLY A 149 7.72 -19.66 6.63
C GLY A 149 7.76 -18.41 5.74
N ALA A 150 7.90 -18.57 4.43
CA ALA A 150 7.82 -17.46 3.49
C ALA A 150 6.41 -16.85 3.43
N LEU A 151 5.36 -17.68 3.44
CA LEU A 151 3.97 -17.22 3.46
C LEU A 151 3.63 -16.46 4.75
N ASP A 152 4.15 -16.89 5.90
CA ASP A 152 3.96 -16.19 7.17
C ASP A 152 4.60 -14.80 7.14
N ALA A 153 5.81 -14.67 6.59
CA ALA A 153 6.48 -13.38 6.41
C ALA A 153 5.71 -12.46 5.45
N ILE A 154 5.16 -13.01 4.37
CA ILE A 154 4.29 -12.26 3.45
C ILE A 154 2.99 -11.83 4.16
N SER A 155 2.37 -12.72 4.95
CA SER A 155 1.16 -12.41 5.70
C SER A 155 1.39 -11.23 6.65
N GLY A 156 2.50 -11.22 7.40
CA GLY A 156 2.86 -10.10 8.27
C GLY A 156 3.08 -8.80 7.49
N SER A 157 3.70 -8.87 6.30
CA SER A 157 3.88 -7.70 5.43
C SER A 157 2.55 -7.14 4.92
N VAL A 158 1.60 -8.02 4.59
CA VAL A 158 0.24 -7.64 4.17
C VAL A 158 -0.55 -7.00 5.31
N ASP A 159 -0.40 -7.49 6.55
CA ASP A 159 -1.05 -6.90 7.71
C ASP A 159 -0.54 -5.47 7.98
N ILE A 160 0.79 -5.26 7.91
CA ILE A 160 1.39 -3.91 8.02
C ILE A 160 0.86 -2.99 6.92
N MET A 161 0.73 -3.49 5.69
CA MET A 161 0.17 -2.73 4.58
C MET A 161 -1.29 -2.34 4.85
N ARG A 162 -2.10 -3.23 5.42
CA ARG A 162 -3.49 -2.94 5.80
C ARG A 162 -3.56 -1.83 6.85
N GLU A 163 -2.69 -1.87 7.85
CA GLU A 163 -2.60 -0.83 8.89
C GLU A 163 -2.22 0.53 8.27
N ASN A 164 -1.23 0.57 7.38
CA ASN A 164 -0.81 1.79 6.69
C ASN A 164 -1.93 2.39 5.83
N VAL A 165 -2.72 1.55 5.15
CA VAL A 165 -3.87 2.02 4.35
C VAL A 165 -4.91 2.66 5.27
N VAL A 166 -5.21 2.07 6.43
CA VAL A 166 -6.16 2.63 7.40
C VAL A 166 -5.65 3.95 7.99
N ALA A 167 -4.38 4.01 8.37
CA ALA A 167 -3.76 5.22 8.90
C ALA A 167 -3.76 6.35 7.87
N THR A 168 -3.39 6.05 6.62
CA THR A 168 -3.38 7.03 5.53
C THR A 168 -4.80 7.50 5.20
N ALA A 169 -5.78 6.60 5.13
CA ALA A 169 -7.18 6.98 4.89
C ALA A 169 -7.70 7.92 5.99
N SER A 170 -7.32 7.69 7.25
CA SER A 170 -7.69 8.57 8.37
C SER A 170 -7.05 9.96 8.23
N ALA A 171 -5.77 10.02 7.86
CA ALA A 171 -5.07 11.29 7.63
C ALA A 171 -5.66 12.07 6.44
N VAL A 172 -6.10 11.37 5.38
CA VAL A 172 -6.74 11.96 4.20
C VAL A 172 -8.11 12.55 4.55
N GLU A 173 -8.88 11.90 5.43
CA GLU A 173 -10.15 12.44 5.92
C GLU A 173 -9.92 13.74 6.71
N GLU A 174 -8.91 13.77 7.58
CA GLU A 174 -8.51 14.99 8.32
C GLU A 174 -8.07 16.11 7.36
N GLN A 175 -7.25 15.79 6.36
CA GLN A 175 -6.88 16.74 5.30
C GLN A 175 -8.07 17.27 4.52
N SER A 176 -9.10 16.44 4.26
CA SER A 176 -10.32 16.89 3.59
C SER A 176 -11.06 17.98 4.37
N ILE A 177 -11.13 17.83 5.69
CA ILE A 177 -11.73 18.81 6.59
C ILE A 177 -10.93 20.11 6.54
N VAL A 178 -9.60 20.04 6.73
CA VAL A 178 -8.72 21.22 6.73
C VAL A 178 -8.79 21.98 5.40
N THR A 179 -8.79 21.27 4.27
CA THR A 179 -8.88 21.90 2.95
C THR A 179 -10.23 22.59 2.74
N ARG A 180 -11.33 21.99 3.22
CA ARG A 180 -12.66 22.62 3.16
C ARG A 180 -12.69 23.90 3.99
N ASP A 181 -12.14 23.87 5.20
CA ASP A 181 -12.06 25.03 6.08
C ASP A 181 -11.18 26.13 5.49
N LEU A 182 -10.07 25.75 4.83
CA LEU A 182 -9.21 26.69 4.13
C LEU A 182 -9.97 27.40 3.00
N SER A 183 -10.71 26.66 2.17
CA SER A 183 -11.53 27.25 1.10
C SER A 183 -12.56 28.25 1.65
N GLN A 184 -13.24 27.91 2.75
CA GLN A 184 -14.17 28.82 3.43
C GLN A 184 -13.48 30.08 3.97
N ASN A 185 -12.31 29.92 4.60
CA ASN A 185 -11.52 31.04 5.10
C ASN A 185 -11.03 31.95 3.96
N MET A 186 -10.65 31.40 2.81
CA MET A 186 -10.26 32.19 1.66
C MET A 186 -11.44 32.99 1.07
N GLN A 187 -12.64 32.42 1.03
CA GLN A 187 -13.85 33.14 0.63
C GLN A 187 -14.18 34.29 1.59
N ALA A 188 -14.07 34.05 2.89
CA ALA A 188 -14.26 35.10 3.91
C ALA A 188 -13.20 36.21 3.78
N ALA A 189 -11.93 35.83 3.56
CA ALA A 189 -10.85 36.79 3.32
C ALA A 189 -11.09 37.63 2.06
N ALA A 190 -11.59 37.02 0.98
CA ALA A 190 -11.91 37.73 -0.26
C ALA A 190 -12.99 38.79 -0.03
N GLN A 191 -14.05 38.44 0.72
CA GLN A 191 -15.10 39.38 1.09
C GLN A 191 -14.57 40.52 1.97
N ALA A 192 -13.69 40.21 2.93
CA ALA A 192 -13.08 41.21 3.79
C ALA A 192 -12.20 42.19 3.01
N VAL A 193 -11.38 41.69 2.07
CA VAL A 193 -10.56 42.53 1.19
C VAL A 193 -11.43 43.39 0.28
N ALA A 194 -12.51 42.85 -0.28
CA ALA A 194 -13.45 43.63 -1.08
C ALA A 194 -14.10 44.77 -0.29
N ALA A 195 -14.50 44.52 0.97
CA ALA A 195 -15.03 45.55 1.85
C ALA A 195 -13.99 46.63 2.21
N ILE A 196 -12.72 46.25 2.39
CA ILE A 196 -11.63 47.20 2.60
C ILE A 196 -11.45 48.10 1.36
N THR A 197 -11.44 47.53 0.16
CA THR A 197 -11.33 48.29 -1.08
C THR A 197 -12.47 49.31 -1.24
N ASP A 198 -13.70 48.93 -0.91
CA ASP A 198 -14.87 49.83 -0.93
C ASP A 198 -14.76 50.96 0.11
N ASN A 199 -14.30 50.63 1.32
CA ASN A 199 -14.04 51.62 2.36
C ASN A 199 -12.93 52.60 1.95
N ILE A 200 -11.85 52.14 1.33
CA ILE A 200 -10.75 53.00 0.82
C ILE A 200 -11.28 53.93 -0.27
N SER A 201 -12.11 53.42 -1.19
CA SER A 201 -12.76 54.24 -2.23
C SER A 201 -13.62 55.35 -1.62
N THR A 202 -14.43 55.02 -0.60
CA THR A 202 -15.27 55.98 0.14
C THR A 202 -14.44 57.03 0.87
N ILE A 203 -13.33 56.62 1.51
CA ILE A 203 -12.38 57.53 2.17
C ILE A 203 -11.74 58.47 1.14
N SER A 204 -11.31 57.96 -0.02
CA SER A 204 -10.73 58.75 -1.09
C SER A 204 -11.68 59.83 -1.62
N ALA A 205 -12.95 59.47 -1.82
CA ALA A 205 -14.00 60.42 -2.19
C ALA A 205 -14.18 61.52 -1.12
N SER A 206 -14.22 61.13 0.16
CA SER A 206 -14.37 62.06 1.29
C SER A 206 -13.16 63.01 1.42
N VAL A 207 -11.94 62.51 1.26
CA VAL A 207 -10.71 63.33 1.28
C VAL A 207 -10.70 64.32 0.13
N THR A 208 -11.19 63.92 -1.04
CA THR A 208 -11.33 64.81 -2.19
C THR A 208 -12.34 65.94 -1.90
N GLU A 209 -13.51 65.61 -1.33
CA GLU A 209 -14.52 66.60 -0.95
C GLU A 209 -13.98 67.60 0.10
N VAL A 210 -13.28 67.11 1.13
CA VAL A 210 -12.63 67.96 2.14
C VAL A 210 -11.58 68.87 1.49
N SER A 211 -10.79 68.35 0.55
CA SER A 211 -9.76 69.12 -0.15
C SER A 211 -10.36 70.25 -0.98
N VAL A 212 -11.48 70.00 -1.65
CA VAL A 212 -12.26 71.02 -2.36
C VAL A 212 -12.78 72.07 -1.38
N ALA A 213 -13.42 71.65 -0.28
CA ALA A 213 -13.96 72.57 0.72
C ALA A 213 -12.88 73.47 1.35
N VAL A 214 -11.71 72.92 1.67
CA VAL A 214 -10.55 73.68 2.19
C VAL A 214 -10.08 74.70 1.16
N THR A 215 -9.99 74.32 -0.12
CA THR A 215 -9.58 75.22 -1.21
C THR A 215 -10.57 76.37 -1.37
N THR A 216 -11.88 76.08 -1.42
CA THR A 216 -12.93 77.10 -1.51
C THR A 216 -12.93 78.03 -0.29
N THR A 217 -12.73 77.49 0.91
CA THR A 217 -12.64 78.29 2.14
C THR A 217 -11.43 79.23 2.11
N ARG A 218 -10.28 78.73 1.64
CA ARG A 218 -9.06 79.52 1.46
C ARG A 218 -9.27 80.65 0.44
N GLU A 219 -9.94 80.37 -0.67
CA GLU A 219 -10.30 81.38 -1.68
C GLU A 219 -11.22 82.46 -1.09
N ALA A 220 -12.29 82.07 -0.40
CA ALA A 220 -13.21 83.01 0.25
C ALA A 220 -12.50 83.89 1.29
N ALA A 221 -11.62 83.31 2.10
CA ALA A 221 -10.79 84.05 3.06
C ALA A 221 -9.85 85.06 2.36
N SER A 222 -9.28 84.69 1.21
CA SER A 222 -8.43 85.59 0.43
C SER A 222 -9.17 86.77 -0.19
N VAL A 223 -10.45 86.57 -0.56
CA VAL A 223 -11.33 87.64 -1.07
C VAL A 223 -11.68 88.60 0.06
N LEU A 224 -12.00 88.10 1.26
CA LEU A 224 -12.30 88.92 2.44
C LEU A 224 -11.09 89.74 2.94
N ALA A 225 -9.87 89.28 2.69
CA ALA A 225 -8.64 89.95 3.11
C ALA A 225 -8.19 91.09 2.16
N ARG A 226 -8.89 91.31 1.04
CA ARG A 226 -8.67 92.41 0.10
C ARG A 226 -9.65 93.56 0.34
#